data_AF-A0AAW2SSG3-F1
#
_entry.id   AF-A0AAW2SSG3-F1
#
_cell.length_a   1.000
_cell.length_b   1.000
_cell.length_c   1.000
_cell.angle_alpha   90.00
_cell.angle_beta   90.00
_cell.angle_gamma   90.00
#
_symmetry.space_group_name_H-M   'P 1'
#
loop_
_entity.id
_entity.type
_entity.pdbx_description
1 polymer ?
#
loop_
_entity_poly.entity_id
_entity_poly.type
_entity_poly.pdbx_seq_one_letter_code
_entity_poly.pdbx_strand_id
1 'polypeptide(L)'
;MFKSPLFGRKKTTTRPFADFYNDWSTTLATTLLPQLRRALSSFPVSPAVLCTHVDAVYNHFHAYYTALDQAAAADVAQCLYPDWRNSLEKPFLWLGDLHPYLFTNLLRSFLEDQESSQDENDDFGYDVASARESLYTSWHVAAAWRSPSRALTARVDQIACGLRLMVPALAARARHAQAKLVRNVGAEWGRKEGVLKAAVAEAMATEMEELVGVVVDANRLRRSVLADVLSVTSVYQAALFLEAVAQFLVGFRDEKLLREFDKCERLSLNYAN
;
A
#
# COMPACT_ATOMS: atom_id res chain seq x y z
N MET A 1 49.07 -16.93 -7.69
CA MET A 1 48.50 -16.62 -6.35
C MET A 1 47.68 -15.35 -6.51
N PHE A 2 46.38 -15.48 -6.73
CA PHE A 2 45.49 -14.37 -7.08
C PHE A 2 44.99 -13.64 -5.83
N LYS A 3 45.06 -12.31 -5.84
CA LYS A 3 44.24 -11.45 -4.98
C LYS A 3 43.62 -10.37 -5.87
N SER A 4 42.37 -10.55 -6.23
CA SER A 4 41.49 -9.47 -6.69
C SER A 4 40.62 -9.05 -5.50
N PRO A 5 40.47 -7.76 -5.20
CA PRO A 5 39.61 -7.32 -4.11
C PRO A 5 38.16 -7.32 -4.63
N LEU A 6 37.33 -8.19 -4.05
CA LEU A 6 35.88 -8.04 -4.10
C LEU A 6 35.53 -6.75 -3.35
N PHE A 7 34.74 -5.90 -4.02
CA PHE A 7 34.22 -4.64 -3.52
C PHE A 7 33.77 -4.73 -2.05
N GLY A 8 34.59 -4.18 -1.16
CA GLY A 8 34.23 -3.92 0.22
C GLY A 8 33.26 -2.75 0.29
N ARG A 9 31.99 -2.97 -0.05
CA ARG A 9 30.91 -2.09 0.38
C ARG A 9 30.87 -2.25 1.91
N LYS A 10 31.28 -1.20 2.63
CA LYS A 10 31.17 -1.16 4.10
C LYS A 10 29.76 -1.63 4.47
N LYS A 11 29.66 -2.77 5.16
CA LYS A 11 28.40 -3.20 5.80
C LYS A 11 28.09 -2.18 6.89
N THR A 12 27.42 -1.09 6.52
CA THR A 12 26.51 -0.48 7.47
C THR A 12 25.58 -1.60 7.90
N THR A 13 25.45 -1.84 9.19
CA THR A 13 24.43 -2.72 9.76
C THR A 13 23.08 -2.09 9.48
N THR A 14 22.65 -2.15 8.23
CA THR A 14 21.36 -1.68 7.77
C THR A 14 20.37 -2.65 8.38
N ARG A 15 19.49 -2.13 9.25
CA ARG A 15 18.35 -2.86 9.78
C ARG A 15 17.63 -3.57 8.61
N PRO A 16 17.39 -4.90 8.69
CA PRO A 16 16.59 -5.59 7.70
C PRO A 16 15.26 -4.88 7.45
N PHE A 17 14.83 -4.78 6.20
CA PHE A 17 13.56 -4.12 5.87
C PHE A 17 12.36 -4.80 6.57
N ALA A 18 12.43 -6.11 6.75
CA ALA A 18 11.47 -6.90 7.52
C ALA A 18 11.23 -6.33 8.92
N ASP A 19 12.31 -6.00 9.64
CA ASP A 19 12.21 -5.45 10.99
C ASP A 19 11.58 -4.05 10.95
N PHE A 20 11.98 -3.22 9.98
CA PHE A 20 11.37 -1.90 9.79
C PHE A 20 9.87 -2.00 9.51
N TYR A 21 9.47 -2.92 8.63
CA TYR A 21 8.08 -3.13 8.26
C TYR A 21 7.23 -3.59 9.46
N ASN A 22 7.78 -4.48 10.29
CA ASN A 22 7.09 -4.91 11.51
C ASN A 22 6.89 -3.75 12.49
N ASP A 23 7.93 -2.97 12.78
CA ASP A 23 7.78 -1.77 13.63
C ASP A 23 6.79 -0.76 13.05
N TRP A 24 6.88 -0.53 11.73
CA TRP A 24 5.99 0.38 11.03
C TRP A 24 4.53 -0.07 11.16
N SER A 25 4.27 -1.37 10.95
CA SER A 25 2.93 -1.94 11.04
C SER A 25 2.40 -1.93 12.48
N THR A 26 3.25 -2.28 13.46
CA THR A 26 2.91 -2.20 14.89
C THR A 26 2.61 -0.77 15.32
N THR A 27 3.38 0.21 14.85
CA THR A 27 3.15 1.64 15.14
C THR A 27 1.82 2.11 14.57
N LEU A 28 1.50 1.70 13.33
CA LEU A 28 0.22 2.01 12.70
C LEU A 28 -0.95 1.44 13.53
N ALA A 29 -0.87 0.17 13.92
CA ALA A 29 -1.93 -0.55 14.63
C ALA A 29 -2.13 -0.07 16.08
N THR A 30 -1.04 0.14 16.82
CA THR A 30 -1.11 0.34 18.29
C THR A 30 -1.09 1.81 18.69
N THR A 31 -0.60 2.70 17.81
CA THR A 31 -0.40 4.11 18.14
C THR A 31 -1.21 5.03 17.24
N LEU A 32 -0.94 5.04 15.94
CA LEU A 32 -1.49 6.05 15.04
C LEU A 32 -2.99 5.88 14.78
N LEU A 33 -3.43 4.67 14.45
CA LEU A 33 -4.85 4.39 14.20
C LEU A 33 -5.72 4.66 15.46
N PRO A 34 -5.35 4.19 16.67
CA PRO A 34 -6.10 4.52 17.89
C PRO A 34 -6.12 6.02 18.22
N GLN A 35 -5.02 6.75 17.97
CA GLN A 35 -4.98 8.19 18.18
C GLN A 35 -5.89 8.95 17.22
N LEU A 36 -5.88 8.58 15.92
CA LEU A 36 -6.76 9.16 14.92
C LEU A 36 -8.24 8.92 15.27
N ARG A 37 -8.59 7.69 15.64
CA ARG A 37 -9.94 7.33 16.11
C ARG A 37 -10.36 8.15 17.33
N ARG A 38 -9.48 8.30 18.33
CA ARG A 38 -9.76 9.11 19.51
C ARG A 38 -10.01 10.57 19.14
N ALA A 39 -9.26 11.13 18.19
CA ALA A 39 -9.49 12.49 17.71
C ALA A 39 -10.84 12.62 16.98
N LEU A 40 -11.21 11.63 16.17
CA LEU A 40 -12.52 11.57 15.49
C LEU A 40 -13.71 11.42 16.46
N SER A 41 -13.55 10.66 17.53
CA SER A 41 -14.58 10.46 18.56
C SER A 41 -14.59 11.56 19.64
N SER A 42 -13.69 12.55 19.57
CA SER A 42 -13.67 13.64 20.56
C SER A 42 -14.86 14.58 20.36
N PHE A 43 -15.49 15.04 21.44
CA PHE A 43 -16.59 16.00 21.36
C PHE A 43 -16.26 17.26 22.18
N PRO A 44 -16.10 18.44 21.55
CA PRO A 44 -16.13 18.68 20.10
C PRO A 44 -14.83 18.21 19.40
N VAL A 45 -14.91 17.82 18.12
CA VAL A 45 -13.73 17.48 17.31
C VAL A 45 -12.95 18.76 16.99
N SER A 46 -11.71 18.84 17.48
CA SER A 46 -10.80 19.95 17.16
C SER A 46 -10.15 19.75 15.78
N PRO A 47 -10.37 20.64 14.79
CA PRO A 47 -9.78 20.50 13.46
C PRO A 47 -8.25 20.51 13.48
N ALA A 48 -7.64 21.31 14.36
CA ALA A 48 -6.18 21.43 14.46
C ALA A 48 -5.53 20.15 15.00
N VAL A 49 -6.16 19.54 16.02
CA VAL A 49 -5.71 18.24 16.57
C VAL A 49 -5.91 17.15 15.53
N LEU A 50 -7.06 17.13 14.84
CA LEU A 50 -7.35 16.15 13.80
C LEU A 50 -6.34 16.25 12.64
N CYS A 51 -6.03 17.47 12.19
CA CYS A 51 -5.01 17.74 11.17
C CYS A 51 -3.64 17.17 11.57
N THR A 52 -3.24 17.38 12.84
CA THR A 52 -1.98 16.83 13.37
C THR A 52 -1.94 15.29 13.28
N HIS A 53 -3.06 14.61 13.54
CA HIS A 53 -3.13 13.15 13.41
C HIS A 53 -3.19 12.68 11.96
N VAL A 54 -3.89 13.42 11.07
CA VAL A 54 -3.87 13.19 9.63
C VAL A 54 -2.45 13.28 9.08
N ASP A 55 -1.72 14.34 9.43
CA ASP A 55 -0.33 14.54 9.01
C ASP A 55 0.58 13.44 9.57
N ALA A 56 0.39 13.03 10.82
CA ALA A 56 1.17 11.94 11.42
C ALA A 56 0.98 10.62 10.65
N VAL A 57 -0.27 10.27 10.30
CA VAL A 57 -0.58 9.05 9.54
C VAL A 57 -0.04 9.16 8.11
N TYR A 58 -0.23 10.30 7.43
CA TYR A 58 0.28 10.52 6.08
C TYR A 58 1.81 10.41 6.02
N ASN A 59 2.51 11.06 6.95
CA ASN A 59 3.98 10.98 7.04
C ASN A 59 4.45 9.56 7.34
N HIS A 60 3.70 8.77 8.11
CA HIS A 60 3.97 7.36 8.37
C HIS A 60 3.91 6.52 7.09
N PHE A 61 2.91 6.75 6.22
CA PHE A 61 2.84 6.13 4.89
C PHE A 61 3.97 6.59 3.98
N HIS A 62 4.28 7.89 3.97
CA HIS A 62 5.38 8.43 3.18
C HIS A 62 6.73 7.84 3.57
N ALA A 63 7.01 7.72 4.87
CA ALA A 63 8.22 7.11 5.41
C ALA A 63 8.34 5.64 5.01
N TYR A 64 7.24 4.88 5.02
CA TYR A 64 7.22 3.50 4.55
C TYR A 64 7.64 3.36 3.09
N TYR A 65 7.06 4.15 2.19
CA TYR A 65 7.43 4.07 0.78
C TYR A 65 8.85 4.56 0.51
N THR A 66 9.36 5.50 1.31
CA THR A 66 10.77 5.94 1.23
C THR A 66 11.72 4.82 1.67
N ALA A 67 11.39 4.12 2.74
CA ALA A 67 12.17 2.96 3.20
C ALA A 67 12.09 1.79 2.20
N LEU A 68 10.93 1.59 1.56
CA LEU A 68 10.76 0.57 0.53
C LEU A 68 11.59 0.88 -0.73
N ASP A 69 11.72 2.15 -1.12
CA ASP A 69 12.61 2.58 -2.20
C ASP A 69 14.08 2.25 -1.86
N GLN A 70 14.49 2.49 -0.62
CA GLN A 70 15.85 2.16 -0.14
C GLN A 70 16.09 0.65 -0.08
N ALA A 71 15.10 -0.13 0.34
CA ALA A 71 15.16 -1.59 0.34
C ALA A 71 15.28 -2.14 -1.08
N ALA A 72 14.49 -1.63 -2.03
CA ALA A 72 14.57 -2.01 -3.43
C ALA A 72 15.97 -1.72 -4.01
N ALA A 73 16.52 -0.54 -3.74
CA ALA A 73 17.87 -0.16 -4.18
C ALA A 73 18.99 -1.03 -3.56
N ALA A 74 18.76 -1.63 -2.40
CA ALA A 74 19.69 -2.55 -1.77
C ALA A 74 19.58 -3.96 -2.35
N ASP A 75 18.36 -4.48 -2.46
CA ASP A 75 18.03 -5.76 -3.09
C ASP A 75 16.54 -5.77 -3.46
N VAL A 76 16.23 -5.66 -4.75
CA VAL A 76 14.86 -5.61 -5.26
C VAL A 76 14.10 -6.92 -5.06
N ALA A 77 14.79 -8.05 -4.96
CA ALA A 77 14.17 -9.35 -4.78
C ALA A 77 13.41 -9.42 -3.45
N GLN A 78 13.94 -8.79 -2.39
CA GLN A 78 13.29 -8.72 -1.08
C GLN A 78 11.95 -7.97 -1.12
N CYS A 79 11.75 -7.09 -2.11
CA CYS A 79 10.50 -6.34 -2.31
C CYS A 79 9.53 -7.12 -3.19
N LEU A 80 10.02 -7.72 -4.28
CA LEU A 80 9.18 -8.45 -5.25
C LEU A 80 8.76 -9.83 -4.75
N TYR A 81 9.59 -10.46 -3.91
CA TYR A 81 9.36 -11.78 -3.32
C TYR A 81 9.60 -11.75 -1.81
N PRO A 82 8.80 -10.99 -1.05
CA PRO A 82 9.05 -10.76 0.36
C PRO A 82 8.74 -12.01 1.20
N ASP A 83 9.72 -12.47 1.98
CA ASP A 83 9.57 -13.48 3.02
C ASP A 83 8.93 -12.90 4.30
N TRP A 84 9.04 -11.59 4.49
CA TRP A 84 8.54 -10.82 5.63
C TRP A 84 7.04 -10.46 5.56
N ARG A 85 6.36 -10.77 4.45
CA ARG A 85 4.90 -10.63 4.30
C ARG A 85 4.21 -11.94 4.69
N ASN A 86 3.08 -11.86 5.38
CA ASN A 86 2.27 -13.04 5.67
C ASN A 86 1.50 -13.53 4.43
N SER A 87 0.94 -14.74 4.52
CA SER A 87 0.20 -15.38 3.42
C SER A 87 -1.03 -14.61 2.96
N LEU A 88 -1.66 -13.82 3.83
CA LEU A 88 -2.83 -13.02 3.50
C LEU A 88 -2.47 -11.73 2.74
N GLU A 89 -1.29 -11.16 2.99
CA GLU A 89 -0.82 -9.95 2.31
C GLU A 89 -0.28 -10.24 0.90
N LYS A 90 0.42 -11.37 0.73
CA LYS A 90 1.11 -11.72 -0.53
C LYS A 90 0.23 -11.62 -1.79
N PRO A 91 -1.03 -12.10 -1.80
CA PRO A 91 -1.92 -11.99 -2.97
C PRO A 91 -2.24 -10.55 -3.39
N PHE A 92 -2.11 -9.57 -2.50
CA PHE A 92 -2.41 -8.16 -2.77
C PHE A 92 -1.19 -7.37 -3.26
N LEU A 93 -0.01 -7.99 -3.29
CA LEU A 93 1.22 -7.31 -3.69
C LEU A 93 1.29 -7.15 -5.20
N TRP A 94 1.58 -5.92 -5.63
CA TRP A 94 1.80 -5.52 -7.00
C TRP A 94 3.07 -4.67 -7.05
N LEU A 95 4.16 -5.14 -7.66
CA LEU A 95 5.43 -4.37 -7.71
C LEU A 95 5.90 -3.89 -6.32
N GLY A 96 5.92 -4.81 -5.36
CA GLY A 96 6.48 -4.61 -4.01
C GLY A 96 5.48 -4.24 -2.90
N ASP A 97 4.28 -3.74 -3.23
CA ASP A 97 3.25 -3.38 -2.24
C ASP A 97 1.85 -3.33 -2.87
N LEU A 98 0.84 -2.88 -2.13
CA LEU A 98 -0.55 -2.76 -2.58
C LEU A 98 -0.72 -2.06 -3.93
N HIS A 99 -1.73 -2.47 -4.68
CA HIS A 99 -2.09 -1.82 -5.93
C HIS A 99 -2.62 -0.37 -5.68
N PRO A 100 -2.16 0.67 -6.40
CA PRO A 100 -2.60 2.05 -6.18
C PRO A 100 -4.11 2.31 -6.40
N TYR A 101 -4.84 1.42 -7.08
CA TYR A 101 -6.30 1.52 -7.20
C TYR A 101 -7.00 1.30 -5.87
N LEU A 102 -6.35 0.66 -4.90
CA LEU A 102 -6.91 0.51 -3.55
C LEU A 102 -7.34 1.86 -2.98
N PHE A 103 -6.50 2.88 -3.12
CA PHE A 103 -6.79 4.23 -2.63
C PHE A 103 -8.01 4.84 -3.32
N THR A 104 -8.10 4.73 -4.64
CA THR A 104 -9.24 5.29 -5.38
C THR A 104 -10.52 4.49 -5.20
N ASN A 105 -10.43 3.17 -5.05
CA ASN A 105 -11.60 2.31 -4.83
C ASN A 105 -12.17 2.53 -3.44
N LEU A 106 -11.31 2.62 -2.43
CA LEU A 106 -11.73 2.97 -1.08
C LEU A 106 -12.31 4.40 -1.03
N LEU A 107 -11.72 5.34 -1.75
CA LEU A 107 -12.29 6.69 -1.85
C LEU A 107 -13.66 6.67 -2.52
N ARG A 108 -13.86 5.86 -3.56
CA ARG A 108 -15.16 5.70 -4.23
C ARG A 108 -16.22 5.07 -3.36
N SER A 109 -15.88 4.12 -2.49
CA SER A 109 -16.89 3.53 -1.59
C SER A 109 -17.53 4.60 -0.69
N PHE A 110 -16.77 5.59 -0.23
CA PHE A 110 -17.34 6.72 0.52
C PHE A 110 -18.30 7.61 -0.30
N LEU A 111 -18.15 7.65 -1.63
CA LEU A 111 -18.99 8.44 -2.53
C LEU A 111 -20.25 7.65 -2.93
N GLU A 112 -20.12 6.35 -3.19
CA GLU A 112 -21.19 5.46 -3.64
C GLU A 112 -22.18 5.11 -2.52
N ASP A 113 -21.73 5.01 -1.26
CA ASP A 113 -22.60 4.79 -0.08
C ASP A 113 -23.66 5.91 0.11
N GLN A 114 -23.53 7.04 -0.60
CA GLN A 114 -24.48 8.17 -0.55
C GLN A 114 -25.51 8.14 -1.68
N GLU A 115 -25.23 7.50 -2.81
CA GLU A 115 -26.18 7.45 -3.95
C GLU A 115 -27.32 6.45 -3.67
N SER A 116 -27.06 5.41 -2.88
CA SER A 116 -28.05 4.39 -2.49
C SER A 116 -29.05 4.84 -1.42
N SER A 117 -28.75 5.93 -0.69
CA SER A 117 -29.59 6.44 0.41
C SER A 117 -30.54 7.57 -0.01
N GLN A 118 -30.57 7.93 -1.29
CA GLN A 118 -31.49 8.95 -1.84
C GLN A 118 -32.82 8.38 -2.35
N ASP A 119 -32.99 7.06 -2.40
CA ASP A 119 -34.22 6.40 -2.91
C ASP A 119 -35.20 5.91 -1.83
N GLU A 120 -34.89 6.11 -0.54
CA GLU A 120 -35.83 5.77 0.53
C GLU A 120 -36.75 6.94 0.83
N ASN A 121 -37.98 6.85 0.31
CA ASN A 121 -39.13 7.61 0.82
C ASN A 121 -39.13 7.59 2.35
N ASP A 122 -39.31 8.77 2.95
CA ASP A 122 -39.54 8.98 4.39
C ASP A 122 -40.59 7.99 4.95
N ASP A 123 -40.13 6.86 5.50
CA ASP A 123 -40.88 6.09 6.50
C ASP A 123 -40.02 6.01 7.76
N PHE A 124 -40.45 6.74 8.77
CA PHE A 124 -39.73 6.97 10.02
C PHE A 124 -39.67 5.69 10.89
N GLY A 125 -38.81 4.76 10.51
CA GLY A 125 -38.34 3.66 11.36
C GLY A 125 -37.05 4.07 12.08
N TYR A 126 -37.15 4.90 13.12
CA TYR A 126 -35.98 5.26 13.94
C TYR A 126 -35.40 4.02 14.62
N ASP A 127 -34.29 3.50 14.10
CA ASP A 127 -33.45 2.54 14.84
C ASP A 127 -32.78 3.27 16.02
N VAL A 128 -33.21 2.91 17.23
CA VAL A 128 -32.74 3.47 18.51
C VAL A 128 -31.22 3.25 18.69
N ALA A 129 -30.62 2.27 18.01
CA ALA A 129 -29.16 2.07 18.00
C ALA A 129 -28.43 3.16 17.19
N SER A 130 -28.89 3.45 15.97
CA SER A 130 -28.36 4.50 15.09
C SER A 130 -28.52 5.90 15.69
N ALA A 131 -29.65 6.16 16.35
CA ALA A 131 -29.87 7.42 17.08
C ALA A 131 -28.89 7.62 18.24
N ARG A 132 -28.49 6.55 18.96
CA ARG A 132 -27.48 6.64 20.02
C ARG A 132 -26.09 6.91 19.48
N GLU A 133 -25.71 6.33 18.35
CA GLU A 133 -24.39 6.54 17.73
C GLU A 133 -24.25 7.93 17.09
N SER A 134 -25.37 8.44 16.53
CA SER A 134 -25.53 9.81 16.03
C SER A 134 -25.42 10.88 17.12
N LEU A 135 -25.88 10.58 18.35
CA LEU A 135 -25.81 11.53 19.48
C LEU A 135 -24.38 11.76 20.03
N TYR A 136 -23.43 10.86 19.74
CA TYR A 136 -22.04 10.97 20.20
C TYR A 136 -21.04 11.26 19.07
N THR A 137 -21.42 11.07 17.81
CA THR A 137 -20.56 11.36 16.67
C THR A 137 -20.70 12.82 16.27
N SER A 138 -19.59 13.56 16.24
CA SER A 138 -19.60 14.95 15.75
C SER A 138 -20.22 15.02 14.36
N TRP A 139 -21.19 15.93 14.17
CA TRP A 139 -21.90 16.08 12.90
C TRP A 139 -20.94 16.29 11.71
N HIS A 140 -19.78 16.93 11.93
CA HIS A 140 -18.76 17.12 10.91
C HIS A 140 -18.18 15.79 10.39
N VAL A 141 -18.07 14.78 11.26
CA VAL A 141 -17.59 13.44 10.91
C VAL A 141 -18.70 12.67 10.22
N ALA A 142 -19.91 12.67 10.78
CA ALA A 142 -21.07 11.98 10.20
C ALA A 142 -21.49 12.56 8.83
N ALA A 143 -21.29 13.87 8.61
CA ALA A 143 -21.62 14.55 7.37
C ALA A 143 -20.41 14.74 6.43
N ALA A 144 -19.21 14.23 6.77
CA ALA A 144 -17.99 14.50 6.02
C ALA A 144 -18.09 14.12 4.53
N TRP A 145 -18.81 13.05 4.24
CA TRP A 145 -19.03 12.54 2.88
C TRP A 145 -20.43 12.86 2.32
N ARG A 146 -21.28 13.57 3.09
CA ARG A 146 -22.60 13.99 2.60
C ARG A 146 -22.40 15.08 1.54
N SER A 147 -22.95 14.85 0.34
CA SER A 147 -22.87 15.78 -0.80
C SER A 147 -21.42 16.17 -1.17
N PRO A 148 -20.61 15.22 -1.67
CA PRO A 148 -19.23 15.50 -2.06
C PRO A 148 -19.15 16.62 -3.11
N SER A 149 -18.14 17.49 -3.00
CA SER A 149 -18.00 18.60 -3.94
C SER A 149 -17.70 18.10 -5.36
N ARG A 150 -18.21 18.80 -6.39
CA ARG A 150 -17.88 18.48 -7.79
C ARG A 150 -16.38 18.48 -8.06
N ALA A 151 -15.63 19.34 -7.36
CA ALA A 151 -14.18 19.40 -7.46
C ALA A 151 -13.51 18.13 -6.92
N LEU A 152 -14.00 17.60 -5.79
CA LEU A 152 -13.54 16.32 -5.24
C LEU A 152 -13.80 15.19 -6.23
N THR A 153 -15.03 15.00 -6.69
CA THR A 153 -15.39 13.92 -7.62
C THR A 153 -14.59 14.00 -8.92
N ALA A 154 -14.48 15.20 -9.52
CA ALA A 154 -13.68 15.41 -10.73
C ALA A 154 -12.20 15.08 -10.51
N ARG A 155 -11.63 15.40 -9.34
CA ARG A 155 -10.25 15.03 -9.02
C ARG A 155 -10.09 13.52 -8.85
N VAL A 156 -11.02 12.84 -8.17
CA VAL A 156 -10.99 11.37 -8.04
C VAL A 156 -10.98 10.70 -9.42
N ASP A 157 -11.81 11.18 -10.34
CA ASP A 157 -11.85 10.67 -11.71
C ASP A 157 -10.56 10.96 -12.48
N GLN A 158 -9.97 12.15 -12.30
CA GLN A 158 -8.67 12.47 -12.90
C GLN A 158 -7.56 11.54 -12.39
N ILE A 159 -7.50 11.29 -11.07
CA ILE A 159 -6.55 10.36 -10.46
C ILE A 159 -6.75 8.96 -11.05
N ALA A 160 -8.00 8.48 -11.11
CA ALA A 160 -8.31 7.18 -11.67
C ALA A 160 -7.94 7.06 -13.16
N CYS A 161 -8.20 8.08 -13.97
CA CYS A 161 -7.77 8.14 -15.37
C CYS A 161 -6.24 8.10 -15.51
N GLY A 162 -5.51 8.81 -14.64
CA GLY A 162 -4.05 8.72 -14.57
C GLY A 162 -3.56 7.30 -14.26
N LEU A 163 -4.19 6.64 -13.29
CA LEU A 163 -3.88 5.25 -12.94
C LEU A 163 -4.12 4.27 -14.10
N ARG A 164 -5.15 4.49 -14.94
CA ARG A 164 -5.41 3.66 -16.13
C ARG A 164 -4.26 3.68 -17.14
N LEU A 165 -3.47 4.75 -17.16
CA LEU A 165 -2.30 4.87 -18.03
C LEU A 165 -1.03 4.34 -17.35
N MET A 166 -0.80 4.73 -16.09
CA MET A 166 0.46 4.47 -15.39
C MET A 166 0.61 3.02 -14.94
N VAL A 167 -0.46 2.42 -14.41
CA VAL A 167 -0.41 1.05 -13.89
C VAL A 167 -0.04 0.03 -14.98
N PRO A 168 -0.73 0.00 -16.16
CA PRO A 168 -0.35 -0.94 -17.21
C PRO A 168 1.06 -0.70 -17.75
N ALA A 169 1.49 0.57 -17.83
CA ALA A 169 2.83 0.92 -18.30
C ALA A 169 3.92 0.37 -17.37
N LEU A 170 3.77 0.54 -16.05
CA LEU A 170 4.69 -0.02 -15.05
C LEU A 170 4.68 -1.55 -15.06
N ALA A 171 3.50 -2.17 -15.16
CA ALA A 171 3.39 -3.61 -15.24
C ALA A 171 4.04 -4.17 -16.53
N ALA A 172 3.92 -3.47 -17.65
CA ALA A 172 4.57 -3.84 -18.90
C ALA A 172 6.10 -3.74 -18.81
N ARG A 173 6.62 -2.66 -18.21
CA ARG A 173 8.06 -2.51 -17.93
C ARG A 173 8.60 -3.63 -17.04
N ALA A 174 7.90 -3.94 -15.95
CA ALA A 174 8.26 -5.05 -15.06
C ALA A 174 8.36 -6.38 -15.81
N ARG A 175 7.33 -6.73 -16.59
CA ARG A 175 7.31 -7.97 -17.38
C ARG A 175 8.41 -8.00 -18.42
N HIS A 176 8.71 -6.87 -19.06
CA HIS A 176 9.79 -6.79 -20.05
C HIS A 176 11.16 -7.05 -19.42
N ALA A 177 11.46 -6.40 -18.29
CA ALA A 177 12.70 -6.60 -17.54
C ALA A 177 12.84 -8.05 -17.06
N GLN A 178 11.76 -8.64 -16.52
CA GLN A 178 11.74 -10.06 -16.12
C GLN A 178 11.97 -11.00 -17.31
N ALA A 179 11.30 -10.77 -18.45
CA ALA A 179 11.47 -11.60 -19.64
C ALA A 179 12.89 -11.51 -20.20
N LYS A 180 13.48 -10.31 -20.19
CA LYS A 180 14.87 -10.08 -20.64
C LYS A 180 15.87 -10.75 -19.71
N LEU A 181 15.65 -10.69 -18.40
CA LEU A 181 16.44 -11.44 -17.41
C LEU A 181 16.42 -12.94 -17.70
N VAL A 182 15.23 -13.54 -17.81
CA VAL A 182 15.06 -14.98 -18.06
C VAL A 182 15.73 -15.38 -19.38
N ARG A 183 15.55 -14.59 -20.43
CA ARG A 183 16.17 -14.83 -21.74
C ARG A 183 17.70 -14.79 -21.65
N ASN A 184 18.26 -13.79 -20.97
CA ASN A 184 19.71 -13.63 -20.83
C ASN A 184 20.32 -14.78 -20.01
N VAL A 185 19.71 -15.13 -18.88
CA VAL A 185 20.14 -16.26 -18.04
C VAL A 185 20.05 -17.59 -18.82
N GLY A 186 18.96 -17.81 -19.56
CA GLY A 186 18.75 -19.03 -20.34
C GLY A 186 19.70 -19.17 -21.54
N ALA A 187 20.01 -18.07 -22.25
CA ALA A 187 20.93 -18.09 -23.40
C ALA A 187 22.38 -18.39 -22.99
N GLU A 188 22.73 -18.06 -21.76
CA GLU A 188 24.08 -18.17 -21.22
C GLU A 188 24.33 -19.57 -20.61
N TRP A 189 23.34 -20.25 -20.05
CA TRP A 189 23.47 -21.56 -19.35
C TRP A 189 24.22 -22.66 -20.13
N GLY A 190 24.32 -22.56 -21.46
CA GLY A 190 25.05 -23.52 -22.32
C GLY A 190 26.52 -23.19 -22.66
N ARG A 191 27.14 -22.14 -22.10
CA ARG A 191 28.53 -21.70 -22.46
C ARG A 191 29.58 -22.01 -21.38
N LYS A 192 30.88 -21.93 -21.74
CA LYS A 192 32.02 -22.22 -20.84
C LYS A 192 31.99 -21.40 -19.54
N GLU A 193 32.16 -22.12 -18.42
CA GLU A 193 31.90 -21.73 -17.03
C GLU A 193 32.47 -20.38 -16.54
N GLY A 194 33.64 -19.94 -17.05
CA GLY A 194 34.34 -18.74 -16.55
C GLY A 194 33.89 -17.40 -17.16
N VAL A 195 33.73 -17.34 -18.49
CA VAL A 195 33.26 -16.14 -19.20
C VAL A 195 31.74 -15.99 -19.03
N LEU A 196 31.05 -17.13 -18.96
CA LEU A 196 29.64 -17.26 -18.63
C LEU A 196 29.25 -16.48 -17.36
N LYS A 197 30.02 -16.66 -16.28
CA LYS A 197 29.67 -16.10 -14.98
C LYS A 197 29.70 -14.57 -14.94
N ALA A 198 30.61 -13.94 -15.68
CA ALA A 198 30.72 -12.48 -15.74
C ALA A 198 29.62 -11.85 -16.60
N ALA A 199 29.36 -12.41 -17.79
CA ALA A 199 28.31 -11.93 -18.69
C ALA A 199 26.91 -12.09 -18.09
N VAL A 200 26.63 -13.22 -17.43
CA VAL A 200 25.38 -13.43 -16.67
C VAL A 200 25.24 -12.41 -15.54
N ALA A 201 26.32 -12.14 -14.80
CA ALA A 201 26.28 -11.18 -13.69
C ALA A 201 25.99 -9.75 -14.16
N GLU A 202 26.58 -9.32 -15.27
CA GLU A 202 26.36 -8.00 -15.86
C GLU A 202 24.93 -7.85 -16.42
N ALA A 203 24.46 -8.86 -17.16
CA ALA A 203 23.08 -8.88 -17.67
C ALA A 203 22.06 -8.90 -16.52
N MET A 204 22.32 -9.69 -15.47
CA MET A 204 21.48 -9.72 -14.27
C MET A 204 21.46 -8.35 -13.59
N ALA A 205 22.61 -7.70 -13.41
CA ALA A 205 22.69 -6.39 -12.77
C ALA A 205 21.86 -5.34 -13.52
N THR A 206 21.93 -5.32 -14.85
CA THR A 206 21.17 -4.38 -15.69
C THR A 206 19.67 -4.55 -15.53
N GLU A 207 19.16 -5.79 -15.60
CA GLU A 207 17.73 -6.03 -15.48
C GLU A 207 17.23 -5.86 -14.04
N MET A 208 18.07 -6.14 -13.03
CA MET A 208 17.74 -5.83 -11.64
C MET A 208 17.63 -4.33 -11.41
N GLU A 209 18.50 -3.52 -12.03
CA GLU A 209 18.42 -2.06 -11.94
C GLU A 209 17.11 -1.51 -12.57
N GLU A 210 16.66 -2.05 -13.70
CA GLU A 210 15.35 -1.68 -14.26
C GLU A 210 14.20 -2.08 -13.31
N LEU A 211 14.27 -3.25 -12.68
CA LEU A 211 13.26 -3.65 -11.68
C LEU A 211 13.26 -2.74 -10.46
N VAL A 212 14.43 -2.25 -10.01
CA VAL A 212 14.51 -1.21 -8.97
C VAL A 212 13.77 0.03 -9.43
N GLY A 213 14.06 0.52 -10.64
CA GLY A 213 13.39 1.69 -11.21
C GLY A 213 11.87 1.54 -11.26
N VAL A 214 11.37 0.37 -11.68
CA VAL A 214 9.93 0.06 -11.70
C VAL A 214 9.30 0.08 -10.31
N VAL A 215 9.95 -0.51 -9.30
CA VAL A 215 9.44 -0.51 -7.92
C VAL A 215 9.42 0.91 -7.35
N VAL A 216 10.47 1.71 -7.57
CA VAL A 216 10.55 3.11 -7.13
C VAL A 216 9.47 3.96 -7.82
N ASP A 217 9.25 3.79 -9.12
CA ASP A 217 8.18 4.49 -9.83
C ASP A 217 6.79 4.08 -9.34
N ALA A 218 6.58 2.79 -9.01
CA ALA A 218 5.33 2.32 -8.42
C ALA A 218 5.09 2.94 -7.03
N ASN A 219 6.12 3.04 -6.19
CA ASN A 219 6.04 3.69 -4.89
C ASN A 219 5.80 5.20 -5.00
N ARG A 220 6.44 5.85 -5.97
CA ARG A 220 6.18 7.25 -6.32
C ARG A 220 4.72 7.46 -6.71
N LEU A 221 4.17 6.55 -7.52
CA LEU A 221 2.76 6.60 -7.91
C LEU A 221 1.83 6.49 -6.69
N ARG A 222 2.08 5.54 -5.77
CA ARG A 222 1.31 5.39 -4.52
C ARG A 222 1.35 6.66 -3.66
N ARG A 223 2.54 7.23 -3.46
CA ARG A 223 2.71 8.49 -2.71
C ARG A 223 1.97 9.66 -3.39
N SER A 224 2.05 9.76 -4.72
CA SER A 224 1.34 10.80 -5.48
C SER A 224 -0.16 10.68 -5.32
N VAL A 225 -0.73 9.48 -5.47
CA VAL A 225 -2.17 9.25 -5.31
C VAL A 225 -2.62 9.62 -3.89
N LEU A 226 -1.91 9.19 -2.86
CA LEU A 226 -2.22 9.57 -1.49
C LEU A 226 -2.19 11.10 -1.30
N ALA A 227 -1.13 11.76 -1.79
CA ALA A 227 -1.01 13.22 -1.72
C ALA A 227 -2.15 13.93 -2.48
N ASP A 228 -2.48 13.46 -3.67
CA ASP A 228 -3.54 14.02 -4.51
C ASP A 228 -4.91 13.90 -3.84
N VAL A 229 -5.23 12.75 -3.21
CA VAL A 229 -6.47 12.55 -2.45
C VAL A 229 -6.54 13.50 -1.24
N LEU A 230 -5.45 13.59 -0.47
CA LEU A 230 -5.41 14.46 0.71
C LEU A 230 -5.50 15.95 0.35
N SER A 231 -4.99 16.35 -0.82
CA SER A 231 -5.02 17.74 -1.27
C SER A 231 -6.43 18.27 -1.59
N VAL A 232 -7.40 17.38 -1.86
CA VAL A 232 -8.77 17.75 -2.25
C VAL A 232 -9.82 17.36 -1.22
N THR A 233 -9.41 16.74 -0.12
CA THR A 233 -10.30 16.36 0.98
C THR A 233 -10.26 17.39 2.09
N SER A 234 -11.39 17.59 2.77
CA SER A 234 -11.39 18.28 4.06
C SER A 234 -10.65 17.46 5.12
N VAL A 235 -10.24 18.07 6.23
CA VAL A 235 -9.55 17.36 7.32
C VAL A 235 -10.36 16.17 7.86
N TYR A 236 -11.69 16.27 7.86
CA TYR A 236 -12.58 15.18 8.30
C TYR A 236 -12.62 14.03 7.30
N GLN A 237 -12.73 14.34 6.00
CA GLN A 237 -12.67 13.36 4.92
C GLN A 237 -11.31 12.67 4.88
N ALA A 238 -10.22 13.43 4.98
CA ALA A 238 -8.86 12.93 5.04
C ALA A 238 -8.66 11.97 6.21
N ALA A 239 -9.17 12.32 7.40
CA ALA A 239 -9.10 11.47 8.59
C ALA A 239 -9.86 10.15 8.39
N LEU A 240 -11.11 10.19 7.92
CA LEU A 240 -11.90 8.98 7.66
C LEU A 240 -11.28 8.10 6.57
N PHE A 241 -10.76 8.71 5.50
CA PHE A 241 -10.07 8.00 4.43
C PHE A 241 -8.81 7.30 4.95
N LEU A 242 -7.94 8.00 5.67
CA LEU A 242 -6.70 7.43 6.23
C LEU A 242 -6.99 6.41 7.33
N GLU A 243 -8.04 6.59 8.12
CA GLU A 243 -8.51 5.59 9.07
C GLU A 243 -8.85 4.29 8.33
N ALA A 244 -9.63 4.37 7.26
CA ALA A 244 -10.04 3.19 6.49
C ALA A 244 -8.85 2.52 5.79
N VAL A 245 -7.90 3.28 5.23
CA VAL A 245 -6.65 2.72 4.67
C VAL A 245 -5.86 2.00 5.76
N ALA A 246 -5.69 2.64 6.92
CA ALA A 246 -4.95 2.05 8.04
C ALA A 246 -5.65 0.80 8.58
N GLN A 247 -6.97 0.83 8.72
CA GLN A 247 -7.76 -0.31 9.17
C GLN A 247 -7.68 -1.49 8.21
N PHE A 248 -7.77 -1.24 6.90
CA PHE A 248 -7.58 -2.27 5.87
C PHE A 248 -6.22 -2.96 6.03
N LEU A 249 -5.16 -2.17 6.23
CA LEU A 249 -3.80 -2.67 6.38
C LEU A 249 -3.56 -3.41 7.69
N VAL A 250 -4.10 -2.91 8.79
CA VAL A 250 -4.04 -3.60 10.09
C VAL A 250 -4.83 -4.90 10.05
N GLY A 251 -5.91 -4.96 9.28
CA GLY A 251 -6.73 -6.15 9.09
C GLY A 251 -5.97 -7.34 8.51
N PHE A 252 -4.92 -7.12 7.72
CA PHE A 252 -4.06 -8.19 7.23
C PHE A 252 -3.34 -8.97 8.34
N ARG A 253 -3.21 -8.37 9.54
CA ARG A 253 -2.56 -8.97 10.70
C ARG A 253 -3.55 -9.49 11.73
N ASP A 254 -4.83 -9.57 11.39
CA ASP A 254 -5.81 -10.21 12.27
C ASP A 254 -5.48 -11.71 12.41
N GLU A 255 -5.18 -12.14 13.64
CA GLU A 255 -4.74 -13.51 13.90
C GLU A 255 -5.81 -14.55 13.54
N LYS A 256 -7.09 -14.21 13.67
CA LYS A 256 -8.18 -15.13 13.37
C LYS A 256 -8.28 -15.33 11.86
N LEU A 257 -8.25 -14.25 11.09
CA LEU A 257 -8.25 -14.31 9.62
C LEU A 257 -7.03 -15.06 9.09
N LEU A 258 -5.83 -14.78 9.62
CA LEU A 258 -4.61 -15.49 9.24
C LEU A 258 -4.72 -16.99 9.49
N ARG A 259 -5.20 -17.40 10.67
CA ARG A 259 -5.37 -18.82 10.99
C ARG A 259 -6.37 -19.52 10.06
N GLU A 260 -7.46 -18.85 9.68
CA GLU A 260 -8.43 -19.43 8.75
C GLU A 260 -7.87 -19.51 7.32
N PHE A 261 -7.15 -18.48 6.87
CA PHE A 261 -6.50 -18.48 5.56
C PHE A 261 -5.47 -19.61 5.42
N ASP A 262 -4.61 -19.77 6.44
CA ASP A 262 -3.58 -20.83 6.46
C ASP A 262 -4.19 -22.24 6.45
N LYS A 263 -5.38 -22.43 7.05
CA LYS A 263 -6.10 -23.70 6.98
C LYS A 263 -6.58 -23.98 5.55
N CYS A 264 -7.15 -22.98 4.88
CA CYS A 264 -7.62 -23.12 3.49
C CYS A 264 -6.48 -23.42 2.51
N GLU A 265 -5.33 -22.75 2.66
CA GLU A 265 -4.14 -23.00 1.83
C GLU A 265 -3.69 -24.46 1.94
N ARG A 266 -3.57 -24.98 3.18
CA ARG A 266 -3.20 -26.39 3.42
C ARG A 266 -4.21 -27.37 2.85
N LEU A 267 -5.51 -27.08 2.96
CA LEU A 267 -6.55 -27.91 2.37
C LEU A 267 -6.42 -27.95 0.84
N SER A 268 -6.20 -26.81 0.19
CA SER A 268 -6.06 -26.74 -1.27
C SER A 268 -4.85 -27.54 -1.81
N LEU A 269 -3.74 -27.57 -1.07
CA LEU A 269 -2.55 -28.36 -1.41
C LEU A 269 -2.77 -29.87 -1.22
N ASN A 270 -3.61 -30.27 -0.26
CA ASN A 270 -3.91 -31.68 -0.02
C ASN A 270 -4.88 -32.27 -1.06
N TYR A 271 -5.69 -31.44 -1.73
CA TYR A 271 -6.59 -31.88 -2.82
C TYR A 271 -5.96 -31.77 -4.22
N ALA A 272 -4.76 -31.20 -4.34
CA ALA A 272 -4.03 -31.06 -5.61
C ALA A 272 -2.95 -32.14 -5.84
N ASN A 273 -2.85 -33.13 -4.93
CA ASN A 273 -2.04 -34.35 -5.06
C ASN A 273 -2.94 -35.57 -5.22
#